data_AF-W7JZV4-F1
#
_entry.id   AF-W7JZV4-F1
#
_cell.length_a   1.000
_cell.length_b   1.000
_cell.length_c   1.000
_cell.angle_alpha   90.00
_cell.angle_beta   90.00
_cell.angle_gamma   90.00
#
_symmetry.space_group_name_H-M   'P 1'
#
loop_
_entity.id
_entity.type
_entity.pdbx_description
1 polymer ?
#
loop_
_entity_poly.entity_id
_entity_poly.type
_entity_poly.pdbx_seq_one_letter_code
_entity_poly.pdbx_strand_id
1 'polypeptide(L)'
;MDKRWITIMYNNKVVISYGMRYGERSIKKGLEYLQKENINKLLVLPLYPQSAECTVSSTLDCIGKNLKNWSNVPELRFISGYCLKDIFINTMKENIENYWELYGKSKKLIISYHSLPIRNVIQGDLYPFFCIESTKKLVKSLNLNKDDYILVFQSKIKGQQWVKPCIEDTIIRLAKQGYKQIDIVSPSFSSDCLETLEEIKIHYQQLFRKYSNGNLRYINCLNDTTIGIKLIMNLIEQNIIGWV
;
A
#
# COMPACT_ATOMS: atom_id res chain seq x y z
N MET A 1 -10.47 4.39 16.31
CA MET A 1 -10.71 5.85 16.29
C MET A 1 -12.15 6.12 15.88
N ASP A 2 -12.89 6.91 16.65
CA ASP A 2 -14.26 7.32 16.32
C ASP A 2 -14.23 8.27 15.10
N LYS A 3 -15.05 7.99 14.08
CA LYS A 3 -15.18 8.80 12.85
C LYS A 3 -15.47 10.28 13.15
N ARG A 4 -16.06 10.56 14.30
CA ARG A 4 -16.48 11.90 14.72
C ARG A 4 -15.31 12.86 14.99
N TRP A 5 -14.11 12.37 15.28
CA TRP A 5 -13.01 13.27 15.69
C TRP A 5 -12.58 14.24 14.58
N ILE A 6 -12.51 13.78 13.33
CA ILE A 6 -12.16 14.65 12.19
C ILE A 6 -13.32 15.59 11.87
N THR A 7 -14.55 15.10 11.95
CA THR A 7 -15.75 15.95 11.75
C THR A 7 -15.80 17.07 12.79
N ILE A 8 -15.49 16.78 14.06
CA ILE A 8 -15.39 17.78 15.13
C ILE A 8 -14.24 18.76 14.88
N MET A 9 -13.06 18.26 14.49
CA MET A 9 -11.88 19.09 14.21
C MET A 9 -12.14 20.16 13.14
N TYR A 10 -12.95 19.84 12.14
CA TYR A 10 -13.31 20.77 11.05
C TYR A 10 -14.71 21.38 11.22
N ASN A 11 -15.21 21.54 12.45
CA ASN A 11 -16.51 22.16 12.75
C ASN A 11 -17.67 21.60 11.91
N ASN A 12 -17.73 20.28 11.77
CA ASN A 12 -18.71 19.53 10.96
C ASN A 12 -18.67 19.83 9.45
N LYS A 13 -17.65 20.53 8.93
CA LYS A 13 -17.47 20.77 7.49
C LYS A 13 -16.93 19.55 6.72
N VAL A 14 -16.39 18.56 7.43
CA VAL A 14 -15.79 17.36 6.82
C VAL A 14 -16.54 16.10 7.25
N VAL A 15 -17.02 15.35 6.26
CA VAL A 15 -17.67 14.06 6.44
C VAL A 15 -16.79 12.97 5.82
N ILE A 16 -16.58 11.87 6.55
CA ILE A 16 -15.74 10.76 6.11
C ILE A 16 -16.58 9.52 5.87
N SER A 17 -16.39 8.93 4.70
CA SER A 17 -16.88 7.62 4.33
C SER A 17 -15.74 6.76 3.78
N TYR A 18 -15.95 5.46 3.72
CA TYR A 18 -15.01 4.52 3.10
C TYR A 18 -15.78 3.53 2.24
N GLY A 19 -15.11 2.98 1.24
CA GLY A 19 -15.73 2.06 0.30
C GLY A 19 -14.71 1.09 -0.28
N MET A 20 -15.03 -0.20 -0.21
CA MET A 20 -14.29 -1.26 -0.86
C MET A 20 -14.71 -1.34 -2.33
N ARG A 21 -13.76 -1.62 -3.23
CA ARG A 21 -14.10 -1.94 -4.61
C ARG A 21 -14.86 -3.26 -4.69
N TYR A 22 -14.41 -4.25 -3.92
CA TYR A 22 -15.01 -5.56 -3.81
C TYR A 22 -15.25 -5.85 -2.31
N GLY A 23 -16.51 -5.80 -1.87
CA GLY A 23 -16.88 -5.98 -0.46
C GLY A 23 -18.26 -5.41 -0.10
N GLU A 24 -18.76 -5.75 1.09
CA GLU A 24 -20.12 -5.39 1.52
C GLU A 24 -20.35 -3.88 1.68
N ARG A 25 -19.34 -3.16 2.17
CA ARG A 25 -19.31 -1.69 2.24
C ARG A 25 -18.65 -1.14 0.97
N SER A 26 -19.40 -1.16 -0.12
CA SER A 26 -18.89 -0.80 -1.45
C SER A 26 -18.70 0.71 -1.62
N ILE A 27 -17.87 1.10 -2.59
CA ILE A 27 -17.72 2.51 -3.03
C ILE A 27 -19.09 3.16 -3.30
N LYS A 28 -20.02 2.43 -3.94
CA LYS A 28 -21.39 2.90 -4.18
C LYS A 28 -22.11 3.31 -2.90
N LYS A 29 -22.16 2.42 -1.90
CA LYS A 29 -22.81 2.73 -0.60
C LYS A 29 -22.12 3.90 0.10
N GLY A 30 -20.79 3.97 0.01
CA GLY A 30 -20.00 5.07 0.57
C GLY A 30 -20.35 6.42 -0.07
N LEU A 31 -20.50 6.45 -1.39
CA LEU A 31 -20.93 7.63 -2.15
C LEU A 31 -22.39 8.00 -1.85
N GLU A 32 -23.31 7.03 -1.82
CA GLU A 32 -24.72 7.27 -1.47
C GLU A 32 -24.87 7.90 -0.07
N TYR A 33 -24.05 7.47 0.89
CA TYR A 33 -23.99 8.10 2.20
C TYR A 33 -23.55 9.57 2.11
N LEU A 34 -22.46 9.85 1.39
CA LEU A 34 -21.97 11.22 1.21
C LEU A 34 -22.98 12.11 0.45
N GLN A 35 -23.73 11.53 -0.49
CA GLN A 35 -24.79 12.23 -1.21
C GLN A 35 -25.89 12.72 -0.26
N LYS A 36 -26.31 11.87 0.69
CA LYS A 36 -27.32 12.21 1.70
C LYS A 36 -26.87 13.30 2.66
N GLU A 37 -25.55 13.40 2.88
CA GLU A 37 -24.91 14.46 3.67
C GLU A 37 -24.73 15.76 2.87
N ASN A 38 -25.27 15.82 1.64
CA ASN A 38 -25.29 17.02 0.78
C ASN A 38 -23.91 17.63 0.53
N ILE A 39 -22.89 16.78 0.31
CA ILE A 39 -21.54 17.25 -0.02
C ILE A 39 -21.52 18.00 -1.37
N ASN A 40 -20.72 19.05 -1.45
CA ASN A 40 -20.44 19.80 -2.69
C ASN A 40 -19.00 19.62 -3.20
N LYS A 41 -18.14 19.00 -2.39
CA LYS A 41 -16.73 18.71 -2.71
C LYS A 41 -16.39 17.29 -2.24
N LEU A 42 -15.71 16.52 -3.08
CA LEU A 42 -15.37 15.12 -2.87
C LEU A 42 -13.87 14.90 -3.06
N LEU A 43 -13.18 14.60 -1.95
CA LEU A 43 -11.81 14.10 -1.99
C LEU A 43 -11.83 12.57 -1.96
N VAL A 44 -11.17 11.96 -2.93
CA VAL A 44 -10.99 10.51 -3.02
C VAL A 44 -9.52 10.18 -2.77
N LEU A 45 -9.28 9.40 -1.71
CA LEU A 45 -7.97 8.88 -1.35
C LEU A 45 -8.01 7.33 -1.42
N PRO A 46 -7.59 6.72 -2.53
CA PRO A 46 -7.33 5.29 -2.57
C PRO A 46 -6.24 4.92 -1.55
N LEU A 47 -6.41 3.80 -0.85
CA LEU A 47 -5.43 3.33 0.15
C LEU A 47 -4.27 2.54 -0.46
N TYR A 48 -4.07 2.67 -1.77
CA TYR A 48 -2.96 2.10 -2.54
C TYR A 48 -1.91 3.19 -2.80
N PRO A 49 -0.68 3.10 -2.24
CA PRO A 49 0.32 4.15 -2.40
C PRO A 49 0.87 4.27 -3.83
N GLN A 50 1.06 3.14 -4.51
CA GLN A 50 1.51 3.08 -5.90
C GLN A 50 0.30 3.00 -6.83
N SER A 51 0.29 3.84 -7.87
CA SER A 51 -0.76 3.79 -8.90
C SER A 51 -0.62 2.52 -9.73
N ALA A 52 -1.72 1.80 -9.93
CA ALA A 52 -1.84 0.69 -10.87
C ALA A 52 -3.21 0.73 -11.55
N GLU A 53 -3.29 0.16 -12.75
CA GLU A 53 -4.54 0.08 -13.52
C GLU A 53 -5.60 -0.72 -12.75
N CYS A 54 -5.22 -1.88 -12.22
CA CYS A 54 -6.12 -2.81 -11.53
C CYS A 54 -6.64 -2.30 -10.18
N THR A 55 -6.04 -1.25 -9.61
CA THR A 55 -6.41 -0.68 -8.31
C THR A 55 -6.95 0.74 -8.43
N VAL A 56 -6.10 1.69 -8.76
CA VAL A 56 -6.41 3.13 -8.78
C VAL A 56 -7.31 3.47 -9.95
N SER A 57 -6.96 3.05 -11.17
CA SER A 57 -7.78 3.34 -12.37
C SER A 57 -9.13 2.62 -12.29
N SER A 58 -9.14 1.37 -11.81
CA SER A 58 -10.37 0.67 -11.46
C SER A 58 -11.20 1.53 -10.52
N THR A 59 -10.70 1.93 -9.34
CA THR A 59 -11.43 2.76 -8.37
C THR A 59 -12.06 4.01 -9.01
N LEU A 60 -11.30 4.73 -9.83
CA LEU A 60 -11.79 5.90 -10.55
C LEU A 60 -12.97 5.59 -11.49
N ASP A 61 -12.90 4.49 -12.25
CA ASP A 61 -14.01 4.02 -13.11
C ASP A 61 -15.29 3.76 -12.31
N CYS A 62 -15.20 3.14 -11.12
CA CYS A 62 -16.38 2.92 -10.28
C CYS A 62 -16.96 4.23 -9.74
N ILE A 63 -16.10 5.19 -9.36
CA ILE A 63 -16.56 6.50 -8.90
C ILE A 63 -17.26 7.23 -10.04
N GLY A 64 -16.67 7.29 -11.23
CA GLY A 64 -17.27 7.91 -12.41
C GLY A 64 -18.64 7.29 -12.75
N LYS A 65 -18.76 5.96 -12.73
CA LYS A 65 -20.03 5.25 -12.94
C LYS A 65 -21.13 5.62 -11.94
N ASN A 66 -20.78 5.90 -10.68
CA ASN A 66 -21.75 6.30 -9.67
C ASN A 66 -22.10 7.79 -9.76
N LEU A 67 -21.09 8.67 -9.92
CA LEU A 67 -21.29 10.12 -10.01
C LEU A 67 -22.08 10.52 -11.27
N LYS A 68 -22.01 9.76 -12.36
CA LYS A 68 -22.82 9.98 -13.57
C LYS A 68 -24.33 10.06 -13.29
N ASN A 69 -24.81 9.40 -12.24
CA ASN A 69 -26.22 9.35 -11.89
C ASN A 69 -26.65 10.45 -10.90
N TRP A 70 -25.73 11.33 -10.48
CA TRP A 70 -26.03 12.40 -9.52
C TRP A 70 -26.50 13.65 -10.26
N SER A 71 -27.60 14.25 -9.80
CA SER A 71 -28.08 15.52 -10.35
C SER A 71 -27.10 16.67 -10.11
N ASN A 72 -26.46 16.69 -8.94
CA ASN A 72 -25.44 17.67 -8.56
C ASN A 72 -24.11 16.94 -8.33
N VAL A 73 -23.18 17.07 -9.27
CA VAL A 73 -21.85 16.46 -9.18
C VAL A 73 -20.93 17.37 -8.35
N PRO A 74 -20.29 16.87 -7.28
CA PRO A 74 -19.38 17.68 -6.46
C PRO A 74 -18.06 17.98 -7.19
N GLU A 75 -17.34 19.01 -6.76
CA GLU A 75 -15.94 19.19 -7.16
C GLU A 75 -15.13 17.95 -6.76
N LEU A 76 -14.37 17.37 -7.68
CA LEU A 76 -13.64 16.13 -7.45
C LEU A 76 -12.13 16.39 -7.34
N ARG A 77 -11.52 15.92 -6.26
CA ARG A 77 -10.07 15.72 -6.15
C ARG A 77 -9.81 14.23 -5.98
N PHE A 78 -8.98 13.67 -6.85
CA PHE A 78 -8.64 12.24 -6.83
C PHE A 78 -7.13 12.07 -6.70
N ILE A 79 -6.69 11.40 -5.64
CA ILE A 79 -5.28 11.14 -5.40
C ILE A 79 -4.89 9.85 -6.12
N SER A 80 -4.15 9.96 -7.21
CA SER A 80 -3.73 8.81 -8.04
C SER A 80 -2.60 7.98 -7.41
N GLY A 81 -1.87 8.53 -6.46
CA GLY A 81 -0.80 7.84 -5.75
C GLY A 81 0.00 8.78 -4.87
N TYR A 82 0.74 8.22 -3.92
CA TYR A 82 1.53 8.99 -2.94
C TYR A 82 2.81 8.28 -2.52
N CYS A 83 3.17 7.16 -3.15
CA CYS A 83 4.38 6.39 -2.82
C CYS A 83 5.71 7.15 -3.00
N LEU A 84 5.73 8.24 -3.79
CA LEU A 84 6.92 9.06 -4.00
C LEU A 84 6.96 10.30 -3.11
N LYS A 85 5.91 10.59 -2.34
CA LYS A 85 5.87 11.71 -1.41
C LYS A 85 6.77 11.42 -0.21
N ASP A 86 7.48 12.44 0.27
CA ASP A 86 8.42 12.27 1.39
C ASP A 86 7.72 11.82 2.67
N ILE A 87 6.47 12.27 2.91
CA ILE A 87 5.67 11.81 4.05
C ILE A 87 5.49 10.28 4.04
N PHE A 88 5.20 9.68 2.88
CA PHE A 88 5.05 8.23 2.77
C PHE A 88 6.38 7.51 3.01
N ILE A 89 7.46 7.99 2.41
CA ILE A 89 8.80 7.40 2.57
C ILE A 89 9.26 7.48 4.03
N ASN A 90 9.02 8.61 4.70
CA ASN A 90 9.37 8.80 6.10
C ASN A 90 8.52 7.90 7.03
N THR A 91 7.22 7.78 6.78
CA THR A 91 6.36 6.85 7.54
C THR A 91 6.78 5.40 7.37
N MET A 92 7.13 4.98 6.14
CA MET A 92 7.61 3.61 5.91
C MET A 92 8.99 3.37 6.55
N LYS A 93 9.88 4.35 6.52
CA LYS A 93 11.16 4.31 7.23
C LYS A 93 10.94 4.13 8.73
N GLU A 94 10.11 4.98 9.34
CA GLU A 94 9.80 4.93 10.78
C GLU A 94 9.20 3.58 11.18
N ASN A 95 8.30 3.02 10.36
CA ASN A 95 7.74 1.68 10.61
C ASN A 95 8.81 0.59 10.66
N ILE A 96 9.77 0.62 9.73
CA ILE A 96 10.87 -0.35 9.67
C ILE A 96 11.86 -0.15 10.82
N GLU A 97 12.21 1.10 11.13
CA GLU A 97 13.11 1.43 12.24
C GLU A 97 12.52 1.03 13.59
N ASN A 98 11.24 1.32 13.84
CA ASN A 98 10.52 0.88 15.05
C ASN A 98 10.55 -0.65 15.20
N TYR A 99 10.38 -1.38 14.09
CA TYR A 99 10.49 -2.84 14.10
C TYR A 99 11.92 -3.29 14.43
N TRP A 100 12.94 -2.66 13.84
CA TRP A 100 14.34 -2.98 14.11
C TRP A 100 14.81 -2.60 15.50
N GLU A 101 14.24 -1.57 16.12
CA GLU A 101 14.50 -1.21 17.51
C GLU A 101 14.01 -2.32 18.46
N LEU A 102 12.83 -2.88 18.20
CA LEU A 102 12.22 -3.93 19.02
C LEU A 102 12.85 -5.31 18.81
N TYR A 103 13.17 -5.67 17.56
CA TYR A 103 13.56 -7.04 17.20
C TYR A 103 15.00 -7.16 16.68
N GLY A 104 15.74 -6.06 16.59
CA GLY A 104 17.04 -5.99 15.94
C GLY A 104 16.94 -6.01 14.41
N LYS A 105 17.90 -5.37 13.74
CA LYS A 105 18.01 -5.34 12.28
C LYS A 105 18.58 -6.66 11.72
N SER A 106 17.90 -7.27 10.74
CA SER A 106 18.43 -8.45 10.04
C SER A 106 19.48 -8.08 8.99
N LYS A 107 20.20 -9.09 8.46
CA LYS A 107 21.20 -8.91 7.39
C LYS A 107 20.60 -8.64 6.01
N LYS A 108 19.29 -8.83 5.83
CA LYS A 108 18.63 -8.65 4.53
C LYS A 108 17.19 -8.20 4.71
N LEU A 109 16.81 -7.12 4.05
CA LEU A 109 15.44 -6.64 3.93
C LEU A 109 14.86 -6.99 2.55
N ILE A 110 13.80 -7.79 2.51
CA ILE A 110 12.99 -8.00 1.31
C ILE A 110 11.89 -6.93 1.29
N ILE A 111 11.80 -6.20 0.17
CA ILE A 111 10.72 -5.24 -0.08
C ILE A 111 9.82 -5.86 -1.13
N SER A 112 8.64 -6.34 -0.70
CA SER A 112 7.73 -7.13 -1.52
C SER A 112 6.56 -6.30 -2.05
N TYR A 113 6.27 -6.48 -3.34
CA TYR A 113 5.17 -5.84 -4.04
C TYR A 113 4.30 -6.90 -4.72
N HIS A 114 2.97 -6.70 -4.80
CA HIS A 114 2.14 -7.62 -5.57
C HIS A 114 2.53 -7.54 -7.05
N SER A 115 2.78 -8.66 -7.71
CA SER A 115 3.22 -8.64 -9.11
C SER A 115 2.10 -8.21 -10.06
N LEU A 116 2.49 -7.81 -11.27
CA LEU A 116 1.60 -7.50 -12.39
C LEU A 116 2.01 -8.34 -13.61
N PRO A 117 1.07 -8.80 -14.46
CA PRO A 117 1.42 -9.43 -15.72
C PRO A 117 2.22 -8.48 -16.62
N ILE A 118 3.25 -9.00 -17.31
CA ILE A 118 4.12 -8.17 -18.18
C ILE A 118 3.31 -7.46 -19.27
N ARG A 119 2.24 -8.09 -19.77
CA ARG A 119 1.34 -7.49 -20.77
C ARG A 119 0.79 -6.12 -20.34
N ASN A 120 0.42 -5.96 -19.05
CA ASN A 120 -0.14 -4.72 -18.54
C ASN A 120 0.92 -3.61 -18.49
N VAL A 121 2.16 -3.98 -18.17
CA VAL A 121 3.31 -3.06 -18.22
C VAL A 121 3.56 -2.59 -19.64
N ILE A 122 3.52 -3.50 -20.62
CA ILE A 122 3.67 -3.16 -22.05
C ILE A 122 2.53 -2.24 -22.53
N GLN A 123 1.33 -2.40 -21.96
CA GLN A 123 0.17 -1.54 -22.24
C GLN A 123 0.24 -0.17 -21.54
N GLY A 124 1.27 0.10 -20.74
CA GLY A 124 1.53 1.41 -20.14
C GLY A 124 1.30 1.48 -18.63
N ASP A 125 1.03 0.38 -17.93
CA ASP A 125 0.93 0.41 -16.47
C ASP A 125 2.31 0.68 -15.83
N LEU A 126 2.42 1.84 -15.17
CA LEU A 126 3.63 2.32 -14.50
C LEU A 126 3.80 1.77 -13.07
N TYR A 127 2.95 0.84 -12.62
CA TYR A 127 3.04 0.28 -11.28
C TYR A 127 4.45 -0.23 -10.91
N PRO A 128 5.15 -1.03 -11.74
CA PRO A 128 6.51 -1.47 -11.42
C PRO A 128 7.50 -0.31 -11.28
N PHE A 129 7.35 0.74 -12.09
CA PHE A 129 8.17 1.95 -11.99
C PHE A 129 7.96 2.62 -10.62
N PHE A 130 6.72 2.80 -10.18
CA PHE A 130 6.43 3.36 -8.84
C PHE A 130 6.97 2.48 -7.70
N CYS A 131 6.92 1.16 -7.83
CA CYS A 131 7.51 0.24 -6.86
C CYS A 131 9.03 0.42 -6.76
N ILE A 132 9.71 0.48 -7.91
CA ILE A 132 11.16 0.65 -7.99
C ILE A 132 11.58 2.02 -7.43
N GLU A 133 10.92 3.10 -7.85
CA GLU A 133 11.29 4.45 -7.42
C GLU A 133 10.99 4.69 -5.93
N SER A 134 9.85 4.20 -5.42
CA SER A 134 9.56 4.28 -3.99
C SER A 134 10.54 3.45 -3.16
N THR A 135 10.96 2.26 -3.66
CA THR A 135 12.03 1.48 -3.04
C THR A 135 13.34 2.25 -3.02
N LYS A 136 13.78 2.84 -4.14
CA LYS A 136 15.03 3.62 -4.20
C LYS A 136 15.04 4.75 -3.17
N LYS A 137 13.93 5.48 -3.02
CA LYS A 137 13.79 6.53 -2.00
C LYS A 137 13.86 5.95 -0.58
N LEU A 138 13.15 4.85 -0.32
CA LEU A 138 13.11 4.20 1.00
C LEU A 138 14.47 3.64 1.42
N VAL A 139 15.18 2.94 0.53
CA VAL A 139 16.50 2.36 0.87
C VAL A 139 17.54 3.46 1.10
N LYS A 140 17.45 4.56 0.35
CA LYS A 140 18.28 5.75 0.59
C LYS A 140 17.97 6.37 1.95
N SER A 141 16.71 6.49 2.35
CA SER A 141 16.33 7.09 3.64
C SER A 141 16.71 6.21 4.84
N LEU A 142 16.73 4.89 4.66
CA LEU A 142 17.19 3.88 5.63
C LEU A 142 18.72 3.67 5.63
N ASN A 143 19.46 4.38 4.76
CA ASN A 143 20.91 4.23 4.59
C ASN A 143 21.33 2.76 4.36
N LEU A 144 20.61 2.05 3.50
CA LEU A 144 20.90 0.65 3.15
C LEU A 144 21.82 0.57 1.93
N ASN A 145 22.80 -0.33 1.98
CA ASN A 145 23.63 -0.66 0.84
C ASN A 145 22.89 -1.61 -0.11
N LYS A 146 23.39 -1.74 -1.34
CA LYS A 146 22.82 -2.62 -2.38
C LYS A 146 22.71 -4.08 -1.93
N ASP A 147 23.61 -4.53 -1.05
CA ASP A 147 23.60 -5.89 -0.51
C ASP A 147 22.70 -6.05 0.72
N ASP A 148 22.15 -4.98 1.29
CA ASP A 148 21.31 -5.07 2.50
C ASP A 148 19.83 -5.31 2.16
N TYR A 149 19.42 -5.10 0.91
CA TYR A 149 18.01 -5.23 0.50
C TYR A 149 17.82 -5.95 -0.83
N ILE A 150 16.57 -6.35 -1.09
CA ILE A 150 16.13 -6.77 -2.41
C ILE A 150 14.66 -6.41 -2.63
N LEU A 151 14.35 -5.80 -3.76
CA LEU A 151 12.98 -5.63 -4.24
C LEU A 151 12.52 -6.91 -4.92
N VAL A 152 11.34 -7.41 -4.57
CA VAL A 152 10.72 -8.58 -5.21
C VAL A 152 9.25 -8.34 -5.52
N PHE A 153 8.72 -9.16 -6.43
CA PHE A 153 7.31 -9.22 -6.74
C PHE A 153 6.73 -10.59 -6.35
N GLN A 154 5.53 -10.58 -5.74
CA GLN A 154 4.84 -11.76 -5.21
C GLN A 154 3.53 -12.08 -5.94
N SER A 155 2.89 -13.19 -5.55
CA SER A 155 1.53 -13.55 -5.98
C SER A 155 1.37 -13.75 -7.49
N LYS A 156 2.35 -14.42 -8.13
CA LYS A 156 2.25 -14.78 -9.56
C LYS A 156 1.30 -15.96 -9.80
N ILE A 157 0.55 -15.91 -10.90
CA ILE A 157 -0.28 -17.03 -11.36
C ILE A 157 0.48 -17.84 -12.41
N LYS A 158 0.43 -19.18 -12.30
CA LYS A 158 1.06 -20.10 -13.26
C LYS A 158 0.49 -19.88 -14.68
N GLY A 159 1.36 -20.01 -15.69
CA GLY A 159 0.96 -19.92 -17.10
C GLY A 159 1.01 -18.51 -17.70
N GLN A 160 1.44 -17.49 -16.95
CA GLN A 160 1.65 -16.13 -17.47
C GLN A 160 3.06 -15.62 -17.13
N GLN A 161 3.53 -14.62 -17.89
CA GLN A 161 4.76 -13.92 -17.56
C GLN A 161 4.47 -12.73 -16.64
N TRP A 162 5.24 -12.63 -15.57
CA TRP A 162 5.08 -11.65 -14.49
C TRP A 162 6.37 -10.86 -14.28
N VAL A 163 6.24 -9.68 -13.67
CA VAL A 163 7.38 -8.84 -13.33
C VAL A 163 8.31 -9.59 -12.34
N LYS A 164 9.61 -9.45 -12.56
CA LYS A 164 10.70 -10.10 -11.82
C LYS A 164 11.49 -9.05 -11.01
N PRO A 165 12.24 -9.46 -9.97
CA PRO A 165 12.46 -10.83 -9.49
C PRO A 165 11.28 -11.38 -8.69
N CYS A 166 11.07 -12.69 -8.76
CA CYS A 166 10.00 -13.36 -8.03
C CYS A 166 10.42 -13.63 -6.57
N ILE A 167 9.49 -13.47 -5.64
CA ILE A 167 9.77 -13.69 -4.21
C ILE A 167 10.13 -15.14 -3.89
N GLU A 168 9.44 -16.14 -4.46
CA GLU A 168 9.70 -17.55 -4.15
C GLU A 168 11.13 -17.94 -4.55
N ASP A 169 11.54 -17.58 -5.76
CA ASP A 169 12.89 -17.84 -6.28
C ASP A 169 13.95 -17.13 -5.42
N THR A 170 13.62 -15.91 -4.95
CA THR A 170 14.50 -15.11 -4.09
C THR A 170 14.66 -15.73 -2.70
N ILE A 171 13.56 -16.18 -2.08
CA ILE A 171 13.57 -16.83 -0.77
C ILE A 171 14.40 -18.10 -0.81
N ILE A 172 14.19 -18.96 -1.81
CA ILE A 172 14.96 -20.21 -1.99
C ILE A 172 16.46 -19.88 -2.16
N ARG A 173 16.79 -18.87 -2.97
CA ARG A 173 18.17 -18.44 -3.17
C ARG A 173 18.81 -17.95 -1.88
N LEU A 174 18.15 -17.08 -1.12
CA LEU A 174 18.68 -16.55 0.14
C LEU A 174 18.82 -17.64 1.20
N ALA A 175 17.88 -18.59 1.27
CA ALA A 175 17.98 -19.75 2.15
C ALA A 175 19.23 -20.58 1.86
N LYS A 176 19.47 -20.91 0.57
CA LYS A 176 20.65 -21.66 0.11
C LYS A 176 21.98 -20.90 0.31
N GLN A 177 21.94 -19.57 0.32
CA GLN A 177 23.10 -18.72 0.65
C GLN A 177 23.40 -18.67 2.16
N GLY A 178 22.61 -19.35 3.00
CA GLY A 178 22.89 -19.48 4.43
C GLY A 178 22.34 -18.36 5.30
N TYR A 179 21.50 -17.46 4.76
CA TYR A 179 20.80 -16.46 5.58
C TYR A 179 19.92 -17.16 6.63
N LYS A 180 20.02 -16.72 7.88
CA LYS A 180 19.24 -17.29 9.01
C LYS A 180 18.09 -16.38 9.45
N GLN A 181 18.19 -15.09 9.18
CA GLN A 181 17.18 -14.10 9.51
C GLN A 181 17.07 -13.11 8.36
N ILE A 182 15.85 -12.89 7.89
CA ILE A 182 15.52 -11.97 6.79
C ILE A 182 14.26 -11.21 7.21
N ASP A 183 14.27 -9.89 7.11
CA ASP A 183 13.07 -9.08 7.29
C ASP A 183 12.33 -8.92 5.96
N ILE A 184 11.01 -8.83 6.00
CA ILE A 184 10.18 -8.59 4.83
C ILE A 184 9.10 -7.55 5.12
N VAL A 185 8.94 -6.59 4.23
CA VAL A 185 7.95 -5.51 4.30
C VAL A 185 7.18 -5.39 2.98
N SER A 186 5.92 -4.97 3.05
CA SER A 186 5.05 -4.83 1.87
C SER A 186 4.50 -3.40 1.72
N PRO A 187 5.24 -2.48 1.06
CA PRO A 187 4.87 -1.07 1.01
C PRO A 187 3.62 -0.74 0.17
N SER A 188 3.06 -1.71 -0.57
CA SER A 188 1.83 -1.50 -1.35
C SER A 188 0.54 -1.66 -0.55
N PHE A 189 0.63 -2.18 0.68
CA PHE A 189 -0.54 -2.40 1.53
C PHE A 189 -0.48 -1.47 2.74
N SER A 190 -1.54 -0.70 2.92
CA SER A 190 -1.73 0.19 4.08
C SER A 190 -2.18 -0.56 5.32
N SER A 191 -2.82 -1.72 5.17
CA SER A 191 -3.26 -2.59 6.26
C SER A 191 -3.01 -4.05 5.91
N ASP A 192 -2.81 -4.87 6.94
CA ASP A 192 -2.63 -6.30 6.80
C ASP A 192 -3.88 -6.95 6.17
N CYS A 193 -3.62 -7.87 5.23
CA CYS A 193 -4.65 -8.58 4.47
C CYS A 193 -4.24 -10.04 4.28
N LEU A 194 -5.02 -10.79 3.50
CA LEU A 194 -4.75 -12.20 3.23
C LEU A 194 -3.35 -12.38 2.59
N GLU A 195 -3.02 -11.53 1.62
CA GLU A 195 -1.76 -11.54 0.90
C GLU A 195 -0.55 -11.23 1.79
N THR A 196 -0.74 -10.53 2.92
CA THR A 196 0.37 -10.28 3.87
C THR A 196 0.43 -11.33 4.98
N LEU A 197 -0.69 -11.68 5.58
CA LEU A 197 -0.71 -12.60 6.71
C LEU A 197 -0.59 -14.07 6.28
N GLU A 198 -1.23 -14.46 5.19
CA GLU A 198 -1.18 -15.84 4.71
C GLU A 198 0.03 -16.07 3.81
N GLU A 199 0.20 -15.28 2.75
CA GLU A 199 1.30 -15.55 1.82
C GLU A 199 2.66 -15.24 2.46
N ILE A 200 2.84 -14.05 3.05
CA ILE A 200 4.16 -13.66 3.57
C ILE A 200 4.46 -14.35 4.90
N LYS A 201 3.59 -14.15 5.90
CA LYS A 201 3.89 -14.59 7.26
C LYS A 201 3.79 -16.11 7.43
N ILE A 202 2.96 -16.81 6.65
CA ILE A 202 2.80 -18.26 6.74
C ILE A 202 3.52 -18.96 5.58
N HIS A 203 3.09 -18.76 4.33
CA HIS A 203 3.58 -19.55 3.21
C HIS A 203 5.06 -19.32 2.91
N TYR A 204 5.50 -18.07 2.81
CA TYR A 204 6.90 -17.73 2.53
C TYR A 204 7.83 -18.03 3.70
N GLN A 205 7.35 -17.93 4.93
CA GLN A 205 8.07 -18.44 6.11
C GLN A 205 8.27 -19.96 6.03
N GLN A 206 7.24 -20.73 5.69
CA GLN A 206 7.36 -22.19 5.49
C GLN A 206 8.31 -22.52 4.35
N LEU A 207 8.25 -21.79 3.24
CA LEU A 207 9.16 -21.95 2.11
C LEU A 207 10.61 -21.67 2.53
N PHE A 208 10.87 -20.61 3.28
CA PHE A 208 12.21 -20.30 3.78
C PHE A 208 12.73 -21.39 4.72
N ARG A 209 11.87 -21.91 5.60
CA ARG A 209 12.19 -23.02 6.51
C ARG A 209 12.46 -24.34 5.80
N LYS A 210 11.85 -24.58 4.64
CA LYS A 210 12.09 -25.78 3.84
C LYS A 210 13.54 -25.84 3.30
N TYR A 211 14.15 -24.69 3.06
CA TYR A 211 15.50 -24.59 2.48
C TYR A 211 16.56 -24.05 3.46
N SER A 212 16.18 -23.71 4.69
CA SER A 212 17.07 -23.24 5.75
C SER A 212 16.42 -23.43 7.12
N ASN A 213 17.20 -23.55 8.21
CA ASN A 213 16.65 -23.44 9.57
C ASN A 213 16.45 -21.98 10.02
N GLY A 214 16.14 -21.07 9.08
CA GLY A 214 16.04 -19.64 9.31
C GLY A 214 14.63 -19.14 9.60
N ASN A 215 14.52 -17.85 9.88
CA ASN A 215 13.26 -17.13 10.07
C ASN A 215 13.16 -15.93 9.12
N LEU A 216 12.07 -15.90 8.37
CA LEU A 216 11.54 -14.75 7.65
C LEU A 216 10.63 -13.97 8.61
N ARG A 217 10.99 -12.73 8.88
CA ARG A 217 10.34 -11.86 9.86
C ARG A 217 9.53 -10.80 9.13
N TYR A 218 8.21 -10.90 9.25
CA TYR A 218 7.31 -9.94 8.62
C TYR A 218 7.20 -8.66 9.43
N ILE A 219 7.46 -7.52 8.79
CA ILE A 219 7.18 -6.18 9.29
C ILE A 219 5.75 -5.83 8.87
N ASN A 220 4.85 -5.75 9.85
CA ASN A 220 3.44 -5.47 9.64
C ASN A 220 3.21 -4.18 8.83
N CYS A 221 2.09 -4.15 8.11
CA CYS A 221 1.57 -2.93 7.52
C CYS A 221 1.29 -1.85 8.58
N LEU A 222 1.07 -0.61 8.12
CA LEU A 222 0.82 0.53 9.00
C LEU A 222 -0.46 0.36 9.84
N ASN A 223 -1.44 -0.41 9.38
CA ASN A 223 -2.67 -0.73 10.12
C ASN A 223 -3.30 0.53 10.75
N ASP A 224 -3.69 0.47 12.02
CA ASP A 224 -4.19 1.58 12.83
C ASP A 224 -3.11 2.21 13.72
N THR A 225 -1.83 2.05 13.35
CA THR A 225 -0.73 2.71 14.06
C THR A 225 -0.85 4.23 13.98
N THR A 226 -0.31 4.90 14.99
CA THR A 226 -0.32 6.38 15.05
C THR A 226 0.35 6.99 13.82
N ILE A 227 1.44 6.39 13.32
CA ILE A 227 2.16 6.88 12.14
C ILE A 227 1.36 6.67 10.84
N GLY A 228 0.62 5.56 10.74
CA GLY A 228 -0.28 5.30 9.60
C GLY A 228 -1.45 6.27 9.54
N ILE A 229 -2.07 6.55 10.69
CA ILE A 229 -3.15 7.53 10.79
C ILE A 229 -2.64 8.94 10.44
N LYS A 230 -1.47 9.33 10.95
CA LYS A 230 -0.83 10.62 10.62
C LYS A 230 -0.56 10.77 9.13
N LEU A 231 -0.08 9.71 8.46
CA LEU A 231 0.11 9.71 7.01
C LEU A 231 -1.19 10.00 6.26
N ILE A 232 -2.27 9.28 6.58
CA ILE A 232 -3.58 9.47 5.94
C ILE A 232 -4.10 10.89 6.20
N MET A 233 -4.01 11.36 7.44
CA MET A 233 -4.43 12.71 7.81
C MET A 233 -3.67 13.78 7.03
N ASN A 234 -2.35 13.67 6.95
CA ASN A 234 -1.53 14.63 6.22
C ASN A 234 -1.87 14.64 4.72
N LEU A 235 -2.13 13.47 4.13
CA LEU A 235 -2.58 13.37 2.74
C LEU A 235 -3.94 14.05 2.54
N ILE A 236 -4.88 13.89 3.48
CA ILE A 236 -6.18 14.56 3.43
C ILE A 236 -5.98 16.08 3.54
N GLU A 237 -5.26 16.55 4.55
CA GLU A 237 -5.00 17.96 4.83
C GLU A 237 -4.39 18.69 3.63
N GLN A 238 -3.35 18.11 3.01
CA GLN A 238 -2.72 18.68 1.82
C GLN A 238 -3.69 18.83 0.63
N ASN A 239 -4.72 17.98 0.56
CA ASN A 239 -5.62 17.92 -0.58
C ASN A 239 -6.99 18.56 -0.31
N ILE A 240 -7.25 19.09 0.88
CA ILE A 240 -8.44 19.89 1.20
C ILE A 240 -8.13 21.38 1.33
N ILE A 241 -6.88 21.81 1.12
CA ILE A 241 -6.51 23.24 1.08
C ILE A 241 -7.39 23.96 0.04
N GLY A 242 -7.95 25.11 0.45
CA GLY A 242 -8.89 25.90 -0.34
C GLY A 242 -10.33 25.39 -0.38
N TRP A 243 -10.64 24.28 0.32
CA TRP A 243 -12.00 23.75 0.40
C TRP A 243 -12.70 24.03 1.74
N VAL A 244 -11.96 24.09 2.85
CA VAL A 244 -12.43 24.19 4.25
C VAL A 244 -12.07 25.52 4.91
#